data_AF-A0A939IT99-F1
#
_entry.id   AF-A0A939IT99-F1
#
_cell.length_a   1.000
_cell.length_b   1.000
_cell.length_c   1.000
_cell.angle_alpha   90.00
_cell.angle_beta   90.00
_cell.angle_gamma   90.00
#
_symmetry.space_group_name_H-M   'P 1'
#
loop_
_entity.id
_entity.type
_entity.pdbx_description
1 polymer ?
#
loop_
_entity_poly.entity_id
_entity_poly.type
_entity_poly.pdbx_seq_one_letter_code
_entity_poly.pdbx_strand_id
1 'polypeptide(L)'
;MNTDILVPVSFFILIGVVVKFVLDRQVQKRRLWHETLQLALQKDYPLSEKSWQKFLQTVDPQRSDLRKGVLFMVLAAGLVLIGLLKPFQDGQGNRAILVLAIIPFMVALVYLAFWRFWYPSQE
;
A
#
# COMPACT_ATOMS: atom_id res chain seq x y z
N MET A 1 29.27 -13.96 -8.22
CA MET A 1 28.47 -13.36 -7.13
C MET A 1 27.83 -14.50 -6.36
N ASN A 2 28.02 -14.56 -5.04
CA ASN A 2 27.42 -15.63 -4.22
C ASN A 2 25.89 -15.58 -4.36
N THR A 3 25.28 -16.75 -4.59
CA THR A 3 23.83 -16.95 -4.66
C THR A 3 23.11 -16.37 -3.43
N ASP A 4 23.80 -16.35 -2.28
CA ASP A 4 23.31 -15.84 -1.00
C ASP A 4 23.01 -14.33 -0.99
N ILE A 5 23.60 -13.57 -1.91
CA ILE A 5 23.36 -12.14 -2.10
C ILE A 5 22.29 -11.92 -3.19
N LEU A 6 22.29 -12.77 -4.22
CA LEU A 6 21.39 -12.65 -5.36
C LEU A 6 19.92 -12.82 -4.96
N VAL A 7 19.64 -13.76 -4.05
CA VAL A 7 18.27 -14.06 -3.58
C VAL A 7 17.62 -12.86 -2.90
N PRO A 8 18.19 -12.24 -1.84
CA PRO A 8 17.58 -11.08 -1.21
C PRO A 8 17.49 -9.87 -2.15
N VAL A 9 18.50 -9.62 -3.00
CA VAL A 9 18.47 -8.51 -3.96
C VAL A 9 17.32 -8.65 -4.95
N SER A 10 17.13 -9.85 -5.51
CA SER A 10 16.03 -10.12 -6.45
C SER A 10 14.64 -9.92 -5.81
N PHE A 11 14.49 -10.29 -4.54
CA PHE A 11 13.26 -10.08 -3.78
C PHE A 11 12.94 -8.59 -3.58
N PHE A 12 13.93 -7.77 -3.18
CA PHE A 12 13.71 -6.32 -3.02
C PHE A 12 13.43 -5.62 -4.35
N ILE A 13 14.09 -6.05 -5.45
CA ILE A 13 13.81 -5.53 -6.79
C ILE A 13 12.35 -5.85 -7.18
N LEU A 14 11.88 -7.07 -6.95
CA LEU A 14 10.49 -7.46 -7.24
C LEU A 14 9.49 -6.58 -6.47
N ILE A 15 9.71 -6.34 -5.18
CA ILE A 15 8.89 -5.43 -4.38
C ILE A 15 8.90 -4.02 -4.99
N GLY A 16 10.08 -3.50 -5.34
CA GLY A 16 10.22 -2.19 -5.98
C GLY A 16 9.43 -2.07 -7.28
N VAL A 17 9.46 -3.11 -8.12
CA VAL A 17 8.69 -3.17 -9.38
C VAL A 17 7.18 -3.17 -9.11
N VAL A 18 6.70 -3.96 -8.16
CA VAL A 18 5.27 -4.01 -7.80
C VAL A 18 4.80 -2.65 -7.27
N VAL A 19 5.58 -2.04 -6.38
CA VAL A 19 5.27 -0.72 -5.82
C VAL A 19 5.23 0.34 -6.93
N LYS A 20 6.25 0.39 -7.80
CA LYS A 20 6.28 1.30 -8.95
C LYS A 20 5.05 1.12 -9.84
N PHE A 21 4.71 -0.12 -10.17
CA PHE A 21 3.56 -0.41 -11.03
C PHE A 21 2.24 0.11 -10.43
N VAL A 22 2.04 -0.08 -9.12
CA VAL A 22 0.86 0.43 -8.41
C VAL A 22 0.83 1.97 -8.38
N LEU A 23 1.99 2.61 -8.18
CA LEU A 23 2.13 4.07 -8.20
C LEU A 23 1.82 4.65 -9.58
N ASP A 24 2.41 4.09 -10.64
CA ASP A 24 2.22 4.54 -12.02
C ASP A 24 0.73 4.51 -12.41
N ARG A 25 0.01 3.44 -12.04
CA ARG A 25 -1.43 3.32 -12.26
C ARG A 25 -2.24 4.36 -11.48
N GLN A 26 -1.82 4.73 -10.27
CA GLN A 26 -2.49 5.79 -9.50
C GLN A 26 -2.25 7.17 -10.11
N VAL A 27 -1.04 7.45 -10.57
CA VAL A 27 -0.68 8.72 -11.22
C VAL A 27 -1.44 8.87 -12.54
N GLN A 28 -1.51 7.82 -13.36
CA GLN A 28 -2.26 7.82 -14.62
C GLN A 28 -3.75 8.13 -14.39
N LYS A 29 -4.36 7.52 -13.38
CA LYS A 29 -5.76 7.80 -13.03
C LYS A 29 -5.96 9.29 -12.69
N ARG A 30 -5.11 9.86 -11.84
CA ARG A 30 -5.21 11.28 -11.45
C ARG A 30 -5.05 12.21 -12.66
N ARG A 31 -4.15 11.89 -13.59
CA ARG A 31 -3.94 12.68 -14.82
C ARG A 31 -5.17 12.67 -15.73
N LEU A 32 -5.71 11.48 -16.04
CA LEU A 32 -6.91 11.33 -16.87
C LEU A 32 -8.11 12.09 -16.28
N TRP A 33 -8.24 12.11 -14.95
CA TRP A 33 -9.30 12.85 -14.26
C TRP A 33 -9.15 14.37 -14.37
N HIS A 34 -7.92 14.91 -14.26
CA HIS A 34 -7.69 16.35 -14.47
C HIS A 34 -8.00 16.79 -15.91
N GLU A 35 -7.63 15.97 -16.88
CA GLU A 35 -7.89 16.23 -18.30
C GLU A 35 -9.40 16.23 -18.61
N THR A 36 -10.14 15.25 -18.04
CA THR A 36 -11.60 15.19 -18.17
C THR A 36 -12.30 16.42 -17.57
N LEU A 37 -11.79 16.93 -16.43
CA LEU A 37 -12.35 18.12 -15.79
C LEU A 37 -12.09 19.39 -16.59
N GLN A 38 -10.88 19.53 -17.14
CA GLN A 38 -10.55 20.65 -18.03
C GLN A 38 -11.48 20.65 -19.24
N LEU A 39 -11.72 19.48 -19.84
CA LEU A 39 -12.65 19.34 -20.96
C LEU A 39 -14.11 19.61 -20.59
N ALA A 40 -14.55 19.23 -19.38
CA ALA A 40 -15.91 19.47 -18.91
C ALA A 40 -16.17 20.97 -18.62
N LEU A 41 -15.20 21.66 -18.00
CA LEU A 41 -15.27 23.11 -17.74
C LEU A 41 -15.26 23.91 -19.06
N GLN A 42 -14.45 23.51 -20.04
CA GLN A 42 -14.40 24.19 -21.35
C GLN A 42 -15.68 24.06 -22.17
N LYS A 43 -16.53 23.06 -21.89
CA LYS A 43 -17.75 22.77 -22.66
C LYS A 43 -19.03 23.26 -21.99
N ASP A 44 -18.93 24.07 -20.93
CA ASP A 44 -20.06 24.49 -20.09
C ASP A 44 -20.99 23.32 -19.71
N TYR A 45 -20.41 22.13 -19.50
CA TYR A 45 -21.20 20.94 -19.25
C TYR A 45 -21.72 20.98 -17.81
N PRO A 46 -23.04 20.91 -17.56
CA PRO A 46 -23.58 20.95 -16.20
C PRO A 46 -23.20 19.67 -15.48
N LEU A 47 -22.12 19.73 -14.69
CA LEU A 47 -21.73 18.64 -13.80
C LEU A 47 -22.81 18.50 -12.73
N SER A 48 -23.55 17.39 -12.78
CA SER A 48 -24.51 17.00 -11.73
C SER A 48 -23.85 17.06 -10.34
N GLU A 49 -24.58 17.55 -9.33
CA GLU A 49 -24.17 17.60 -7.92
C GLU A 49 -23.52 16.29 -7.43
N LYS A 50 -24.04 15.13 -7.87
CA LYS A 50 -23.49 13.80 -7.56
C LYS A 50 -22.08 13.57 -8.11
N SER A 51 -21.75 14.18 -9.24
CA SER A 51 -20.42 14.12 -9.87
C SER A 51 -19.42 14.99 -9.11
N TRP A 52 -19.86 16.16 -8.63
CA TRP A 52 -19.08 17.03 -7.75
C TRP A 52 -18.77 16.39 -6.40
N GLN A 53 -19.74 15.70 -5.78
CA GLN A 53 -19.50 14.99 -4.52
C GLN A 53 -18.49 13.86 -4.67
N LYS A 54 -18.53 13.12 -5.79
CA LYS A 54 -17.51 12.09 -6.11
C LYS A 54 -16.13 12.71 -6.38
N PHE A 55 -16.06 13.93 -6.89
CA PHE A 55 -14.80 14.67 -7.04
C PHE A 55 -14.19 15.03 -5.68
N LEU A 56 -15.01 15.52 -4.73
CA LEU A 56 -14.54 15.82 -3.37
C LEU A 56 -14.11 14.53 -2.62
N GLN A 57 -14.72 13.39 -2.96
CA GLN A 57 -14.35 12.06 -2.45
C GLN A 57 -13.30 11.34 -3.33
N THR A 58 -12.30 12.07 -3.84
CA THR A 58 -11.24 11.54 -4.71
C THR A 58 -10.42 10.39 -4.11
N VAL A 59 -10.49 10.20 -2.79
CA VAL A 59 -9.95 9.04 -2.09
C VAL A 59 -11.01 8.53 -1.15
N ASP A 60 -11.56 7.34 -1.45
CA ASP A 60 -12.37 6.60 -0.48
C ASP A 60 -11.47 6.24 0.72
N PRO A 61 -11.70 6.88 1.89
CA PRO A 61 -10.81 6.73 3.04
C PRO A 61 -10.82 5.29 3.56
N GLN A 62 -11.94 4.56 3.44
CA GLN A 62 -12.05 3.15 3.80
C GLN A 62 -11.10 2.28 2.96
N ARG A 63 -11.13 2.44 1.63
CA ARG A 63 -10.26 1.67 0.72
C ARG A 63 -8.78 2.07 0.87
N SER A 64 -8.52 3.32 1.19
CA SER A 64 -7.18 3.84 1.46
C SER A 64 -6.57 3.17 2.69
N ASP A 65 -7.32 3.09 3.78
CA ASP A 65 -6.84 2.53 5.04
C ASP A 65 -6.71 1.01 4.97
N LEU A 66 -7.62 0.30 4.29
CA LEU A 66 -7.47 -1.13 3.99
C LEU A 66 -6.16 -1.41 3.24
N ARG A 67 -5.86 -0.61 2.21
CA ARG A 67 -4.64 -0.79 1.41
C ARG A 67 -3.39 -0.59 2.26
N LYS A 68 -3.36 0.45 3.10
CA LYS A 68 -2.23 0.70 4.01
C LYS A 68 -2.08 -0.45 4.99
N GLY A 69 -3.17 -0.91 5.61
CA GLY A 69 -3.16 -2.04 6.54
C GLY A 69 -2.60 -3.32 5.92
N VAL A 70 -3.09 -3.70 4.74
CA VAL A 70 -2.58 -4.88 4.01
C VAL A 70 -1.10 -4.71 3.63
N LEU A 71 -0.68 -3.53 3.18
CA LEU A 71 0.72 -3.27 2.81
C LEU A 71 1.66 -3.48 4.00
N PHE A 72 1.32 -2.92 5.17
CA PHE A 72 2.10 -3.09 6.39
C PHE A 72 2.09 -4.54 6.91
N MET A 73 0.97 -5.25 6.73
CA MET A 73 0.85 -6.68 7.07
C MET A 73 1.80 -7.54 6.23
N VAL A 74 1.85 -7.30 4.92
CA VAL A 74 2.77 -7.99 4.00
C VAL A 74 4.22 -7.68 4.35
N LEU A 75 4.53 -6.43 4.70
CA LEU A 75 5.87 -6.02 5.09
C LEU A 75 6.34 -6.70 6.39
N ALA A 76 5.46 -6.79 7.39
CA ALA A 76 5.73 -7.53 8.62
C ALA A 76 5.94 -9.02 8.36
N ALA A 77 5.07 -9.65 7.56
CA ALA A 77 5.20 -11.05 7.18
C ALA A 77 6.52 -11.33 6.43
N GLY A 78 6.92 -10.42 5.52
CA GLY A 78 8.20 -10.51 4.81
C GLY A 78 9.40 -10.47 5.76
N LEU A 79 9.40 -9.57 6.75
CA LEU A 79 10.47 -9.51 7.76
C LEU A 79 10.53 -10.78 8.61
N VAL A 80 9.38 -11.33 9.03
CA VAL A 80 9.33 -12.61 9.74
C VAL A 80 9.90 -13.74 8.90
N LEU A 81 9.50 -13.83 7.63
CA LEU A 81 10.03 -14.85 6.71
C LEU A 81 11.55 -14.73 6.53
N ILE A 82 12.08 -13.51 6.43
CA ILE A 82 13.55 -13.29 6.36
C ILE A 82 14.22 -13.82 7.63
N GLY A 83 13.69 -13.49 8.81
CA GLY A 83 14.22 -13.95 10.10
C GLY A 83 14.18 -15.46 10.28
N LEU A 84 13.23 -16.16 9.64
CA LEU A 84 13.11 -17.62 9.70
C LEU A 84 13.96 -18.34 8.63
N LEU A 85 14.00 -17.81 7.41
CA LEU A 85 14.64 -18.48 6.27
C LEU A 85 16.15 -18.29 6.21
N LYS A 86 16.69 -17.23 6.83
CA LYS A 86 18.14 -16.95 6.83
C LYS A 86 18.68 -16.82 8.26
N PRO A 87 18.92 -17.95 8.95
CA PRO A 87 19.43 -17.90 10.31
C PRO A 87 20.86 -17.36 10.36
N PHE A 88 21.06 -16.28 11.12
CA PHE A 88 22.39 -15.78 11.47
C PHE A 88 23.09 -16.76 12.43
N GLN A 89 24.41 -16.93 12.28
CA GLN A 89 25.20 -17.91 13.04
C GLN A 89 25.14 -17.68 14.57
N ASP A 90 24.95 -16.43 14.99
CA ASP A 90 24.86 -16.02 16.40
C ASP A 90 23.42 -15.97 16.93
N GLY A 91 22.41 -16.19 16.08
CA GLY A 91 20.98 -16.10 16.41
C GLY A 91 20.48 -14.69 16.81
N GLN A 92 21.36 -13.75 17.09
CA GLN A 92 21.03 -12.37 17.49
C GLN A 92 20.43 -11.59 16.32
N GLY A 93 20.97 -11.78 15.11
CA GLY A 93 20.43 -11.16 13.89
C GLY A 93 18.99 -11.56 13.60
N ASN A 94 18.64 -12.84 13.82
CA ASN A 94 17.26 -13.32 13.64
C ASN A 94 16.31 -12.63 14.60
N ARG A 95 16.69 -12.55 15.89
CA ARG A 95 15.87 -11.91 16.92
C ARG A 95 15.65 -10.43 16.62
N ALA A 96 16.69 -9.73 16.17
CA ALA A 96 16.57 -8.32 15.78
C ALA A 96 15.58 -8.11 14.62
N ILE A 97 15.60 -8.96 13.60
CA ILE A 97 14.66 -8.88 12.47
C ILE A 97 13.23 -9.19 12.90
N LEU A 98 13.03 -10.20 13.75
CA LEU A 98 11.71 -10.53 14.30
C LEU A 98 11.14 -9.40 15.16
N VAL A 99 11.97 -8.75 15.98
CA VAL A 99 11.58 -7.57 16.76
C VAL A 99 11.23 -6.40 15.84
N LEU A 100 12.01 -6.18 14.77
CA LEU A 100 11.73 -5.13 13.79
C LEU A 100 10.40 -5.34 13.07
N ALA A 101 9.98 -6.60 12.84
CA ALA A 101 8.71 -6.94 12.22
C ALA A 101 7.47 -6.55 13.04
N ILE A 102 7.62 -6.37 14.36
CA ILE A 102 6.52 -5.99 15.25
C ILE A 102 5.98 -4.60 14.91
N ILE A 103 6.85 -3.66 14.55
CA ILE A 103 6.46 -2.27 14.23
C ILE A 103 5.47 -2.22 13.06
N PRO A 104 5.80 -2.73 11.85
CA PRO A 104 4.85 -2.73 10.75
C PRO A 104 3.64 -3.62 11.03
N PHE A 105 3.76 -4.69 11.82
CA PHE A 105 2.62 -5.50 12.22
C PHE A 105 1.59 -4.70 13.04
N MET A 106 2.05 -3.95 14.05
CA MET A 106 1.16 -3.13 14.88
C MET A 106 0.51 -2.01 14.05
N VAL A 107 1.26 -1.38 13.15
CA VAL A 107 0.71 -0.38 12.22
C VAL A 107 -0.36 -1.00 11.32
N ALA A 108 -0.13 -2.22 10.81
CA ALA A 108 -1.11 -2.94 10.01
C ALA A 108 -2.41 -3.18 10.79
N LEU A 109 -2.31 -3.64 12.03
CA LEU A 109 -3.47 -3.90 12.89
C LEU A 109 -4.29 -2.63 13.13
N VAL A 110 -3.65 -1.48 13.37
CA VAL A 110 -4.36 -0.21 13.56
C VAL A 110 -5.13 0.18 12.30
N TYR A 111 -4.51 0.11 11.11
CA TYR A 111 -5.19 0.44 9.86
C TYR A 111 -6.33 -0.53 9.53
N LEU A 112 -6.15 -1.82 9.80
CA LEU A 112 -7.19 -2.83 9.60
C LEU A 112 -8.34 -2.68 10.61
N ALA A 113 -8.03 -2.31 11.86
CA ALA A 113 -9.03 -2.00 12.87
C ALA A 113 -9.84 -0.76 12.48
N PHE A 114 -9.19 0.33 12.05
CA PHE A 114 -9.90 1.50 11.52
C PHE A 114 -10.75 1.17 10.31
N TRP A 115 -10.22 0.36 9.38
CA TRP A 115 -11.00 -0.12 8.25
C TRP A 115 -12.27 -0.87 8.67
N ARG A 116 -12.18 -1.74 9.69
CA ARG A 116 -13.28 -2.62 10.12
C ARG A 116 -14.30 -1.93 11.02
N PHE A 117 -13.85 -1.07 11.94
CA PHE A 117 -14.69 -0.49 12.99
C PHE A 117 -15.12 0.95 12.71
N TRP A 118 -14.35 1.73 11.94
CA TRP A 118 -14.61 3.16 11.76
C TRP A 118 -15.46 3.47 10.52
N TYR A 119 -15.49 2.56 9.55
CA TYR A 119 -16.33 2.69 8.37
C TYR A 119 -17.46 1.65 8.45
N PRO A 120 -18.68 2.05 8.87
CA PRO A 120 -19.81 1.12 8.89
C PRO A 120 -20.01 0.57 7.47
N SER A 121 -20.20 -0.75 7.38
CA SER A 121 -20.60 -1.41 6.15
C SER A 121 -21.88 -0.75 5.66
N GLN A 122 -21.79 0.05 4.60
CA GLN A 122 -22.95 0.51 3.86
C GLN A 122 -23.49 -0.69 3.10
N GLU A 123 -24.22 -1.55 3.82
CA GLU A 123 -25.14 -2.52 3.24
C GLU A 123 -26.45 -1.81 2.86
#